data_AF-A9TRV1-F1
#
_entry.id   AF-A9TRV1-F1
#
_cell.length_a   1.000
_cell.length_b   1.000
_cell.length_c   1.000
_cell.angle_alpha   90.00
_cell.angle_beta   90.00
_cell.angle_gamma   90.00
#
_symmetry.space_group_name_H-M   'P 1'
#
loop_
_entity.id
_entity.type
_entity.pdbx_description
1 polymer ?
#
loop_
_entity_poly.entity_id
_entity_poly.type
_entity_poly.pdbx_seq_one_letter_code
_entity_poly.pdbx_strand_id
1 'polypeptide(L)'
;MSDLFKGIWKGGKGGKVGNGEDTFGDVESGCVIQMTSLDADPSSMADFFREIGVVQGKVNDVKILLLKLQSAHEKTKGTHKASELKEIRAEMDGDIESVTKAAQFMKFKLAELSKSNLANRQVKGCEEGTTTDRQRMALTNSQRKKLKELMDEFQALRATMMDEYKETITRRYYNVTGKQADEETTENMIRTGESETFLQQAIRQQGRGQLIETIREVQERHDGVKEIERHFMEIHNIFTDISVLVDAQGQMVNEIQDNINRATSFTHRGADQLATARRRQIRKRKWTCVSILLLIVLILVLIIALKIAKIIP
;
A
#
# COMPACT_ATOMS: atom_id res chain seq x y z
N MET A 1 -11.92 -4.04 -28.83
CA MET A 1 -10.57 -3.54 -28.52
C MET A 1 -9.79 -4.63 -27.75
N SER A 2 -9.76 -5.85 -28.29
CA SER A 2 -9.56 -7.09 -27.50
C SER A 2 -8.33 -7.92 -27.88
N ASP A 3 -7.41 -7.39 -28.69
CA ASP A 3 -6.28 -8.17 -29.24
C ASP A 3 -4.89 -7.70 -28.80
N LEU A 4 -4.76 -6.92 -27.73
CA LEU A 4 -3.47 -6.34 -27.31
C LEU A 4 -2.76 -7.05 -26.13
N PHE A 5 -3.29 -8.17 -25.62
CA PHE A 5 -2.76 -8.77 -24.36
C PHE A 5 -2.51 -10.29 -24.37
N LYS A 6 -2.33 -10.94 -25.52
CA LYS A 6 -2.07 -12.40 -25.60
C LYS A 6 -0.62 -12.82 -25.86
N GLY A 7 0.36 -12.00 -25.51
CA GLY A 7 1.73 -12.15 -26.05
C GLY A 7 2.87 -12.55 -25.11
N ILE A 8 2.66 -12.84 -23.82
CA ILE A 8 3.79 -13.12 -22.91
C ILE A 8 3.42 -14.32 -22.05
N TRP A 9 3.82 -15.52 -22.50
CA TRP A 9 4.13 -16.74 -21.72
C TRP A 9 4.00 -17.96 -22.63
N LYS A 10 5.04 -18.25 -23.43
CA LYS A 10 5.34 -19.60 -23.96
C LYS A 10 6.84 -19.74 -24.13
N GLY A 11 7.43 -20.68 -23.41
CA GLY A 11 8.87 -20.91 -23.33
C GLY A 11 9.49 -21.69 -24.49
N GLY A 12 10.82 -21.83 -24.42
CA GLY A 12 11.66 -22.73 -25.21
C GLY A 12 13.14 -22.44 -24.89
N LYS A 13 13.80 -23.25 -24.05
CA LYS A 13 14.71 -24.37 -24.39
C LYS A 13 16.03 -23.98 -25.07
N GLY A 14 17.11 -24.10 -24.29
CA GLY A 14 18.40 -24.76 -24.56
C GLY A 14 19.12 -24.60 -25.91
N GLY A 15 20.39 -24.16 -25.86
CA GLY A 15 21.34 -24.27 -26.98
C GLY A 15 22.75 -23.76 -26.70
N LYS A 16 23.62 -24.68 -26.26
CA LYS A 16 25.10 -24.83 -26.42
C LYS A 16 26.07 -23.63 -26.57
N VAL A 17 27.03 -23.61 -25.63
CA VAL A 17 28.51 -23.65 -25.73
C VAL A 17 29.17 -23.08 -27.01
N GLY A 18 29.95 -22.02 -26.82
CA GLY A 18 31.04 -21.57 -27.70
C GLY A 18 32.29 -21.27 -26.87
N ASN A 19 33.37 -21.96 -27.18
CA ASN A 19 34.69 -21.92 -26.52
C ASN A 19 35.50 -20.72 -27.04
N GLY A 20 36.30 -20.08 -26.18
CA GLY A 20 37.19 -18.98 -26.53
C GLY A 20 38.04 -18.58 -25.33
N GLU A 21 39.11 -19.33 -25.10
CA GLU A 21 40.24 -18.93 -24.26
C GLU A 21 40.90 -17.68 -24.86
N ASP A 22 41.24 -16.70 -24.02
CA ASP A 22 42.60 -16.15 -23.98
C ASP A 22 42.81 -15.18 -22.80
N THR A 23 43.80 -15.58 -21.97
CA THR A 23 44.72 -14.74 -21.19
C THR A 23 44.26 -14.03 -19.92
N PHE A 24 44.36 -14.79 -18.83
CA PHE A 24 45.13 -14.50 -17.61
C PHE A 24 45.39 -13.02 -17.24
N GLY A 25 44.69 -12.57 -16.20
CA GLY A 25 44.99 -11.37 -15.44
C GLY A 25 44.34 -11.50 -14.07
N ASP A 26 45.04 -12.14 -13.14
CA ASP A 26 44.63 -12.28 -11.73
C ASP A 26 44.45 -10.89 -11.09
N VAL A 27 43.19 -10.47 -10.91
CA VAL A 27 42.81 -9.42 -9.96
C VAL A 27 41.67 -9.97 -9.12
N GLU A 28 42.01 -10.97 -8.31
CA GLU A 28 41.24 -11.27 -7.11
C GLU A 28 41.43 -10.12 -6.12
N SER A 29 40.57 -9.12 -6.25
CA SER A 29 40.33 -8.13 -5.20
C SER A 29 38.83 -7.93 -5.17
N GLY A 30 38.18 -8.73 -4.32
CA GLY A 30 36.87 -8.36 -3.81
C GLY A 30 36.98 -6.93 -3.32
N CYS A 31 36.27 -6.02 -3.97
CA CYS A 31 36.11 -4.66 -3.51
C CYS A 31 35.38 -4.73 -2.18
N VAL A 32 36.15 -4.85 -1.09
CA VAL A 32 35.71 -4.44 0.22
C VAL A 32 35.40 -2.97 0.04
N ILE A 33 34.11 -2.64 -0.08
CA ILE A 33 33.63 -1.27 -0.07
C ILE A 33 34.15 -0.66 1.21
N GLN A 34 35.26 0.05 1.10
CA GLN A 34 35.86 0.77 2.20
C GLN A 34 34.85 1.85 2.55
N MET A 35 34.20 1.67 3.69
CA MET A 35 33.32 2.65 4.30
C MET A 35 34.21 3.79 4.79
N THR A 36 34.69 4.64 3.88
CA THR A 36 35.30 5.92 4.22
C THR A 36 34.18 6.87 4.63
N SER A 37 33.72 6.67 5.86
CA SER A 37 32.89 7.60 6.61
C SER A 37 33.78 8.67 7.22
N LEU A 38 33.82 9.86 6.65
CA LEU A 38 34.17 11.07 7.39
C LEU A 38 33.23 12.18 6.90
N ASP A 39 32.41 12.67 7.83
CA ASP A 39 31.53 13.86 7.79
C ASP A 39 30.01 13.67 7.56
N ALA A 40 29.52 12.48 7.17
CA ALA A 40 28.07 12.21 7.20
C ALA A 40 27.67 11.66 8.58
N ASP A 41 26.86 12.41 9.34
CA ASP A 41 26.26 11.94 10.60
C ASP A 41 25.58 10.57 10.37
N PRO A 42 26.05 9.48 11.03
CA PRO A 42 25.45 8.15 10.91
C PRO A 42 23.94 8.14 11.19
N SER A 43 23.42 9.11 11.95
CA SER A 43 21.98 9.28 12.18
C SER A 43 21.21 9.64 10.92
N SER A 44 21.79 10.43 10.00
CA SER A 44 21.09 10.97 8.82
C SER A 44 20.59 9.87 7.86
N MET A 45 21.41 8.84 7.62
CA MET A 45 21.01 7.72 6.76
C MET A 45 20.07 6.76 7.49
N ALA A 46 20.25 6.56 8.79
CA ALA A 46 19.36 5.74 9.60
C ALA A 46 17.93 6.32 9.65
N ASP A 47 17.80 7.63 9.83
CA ASP A 47 16.52 8.35 9.79
C ASP A 47 15.87 8.27 8.41
N PHE A 48 16.65 8.42 7.34
CA PHE A 48 16.14 8.24 5.98
C PHE A 48 15.56 6.84 5.76
N PHE A 49 16.27 5.79 6.19
CA PHE A 49 15.76 4.42 6.10
C PHE A 49 14.48 4.25 6.91
N ARG A 50 14.41 4.82 8.12
CA ARG A 50 13.18 4.79 8.93
C ARG A 50 11.99 5.42 8.20
N GLU A 51 12.17 6.58 7.58
CA GLU A 51 11.12 7.23 6.78
C GLU A 51 10.71 6.40 5.55
N ILE A 52 11.67 5.78 4.84
CA ILE A 52 11.38 4.83 3.75
C ILE A 52 10.56 3.64 4.26
N GLY A 53 10.90 3.11 5.44
CA GLY A 53 10.15 2.02 6.09
C GLY A 53 8.71 2.39 6.42
N VAL A 54 8.48 3.63 6.86
CA VAL A 54 7.13 4.17 7.13
C VAL A 54 6.30 4.22 5.84
N VAL A 55 6.87 4.69 4.72
CA VAL A 55 6.20 4.69 3.41
C VAL A 55 5.90 3.26 2.96
N GLN A 56 6.86 2.34 3.09
CA GLN A 56 6.68 0.94 2.72
C GLN A 56 5.59 0.25 3.54
N GLY A 57 5.47 0.57 4.83
CA GLY A 57 4.35 0.10 5.66
C GLY A 57 3.00 0.51 5.07
N LYS A 58 2.87 1.77 4.62
CA LYS A 58 1.65 2.25 3.97
C LYS A 58 1.38 1.64 2.60
N VAL A 59 2.40 1.36 1.81
CA VAL A 59 2.25 0.56 0.58
C VAL A 59 1.63 -0.80 0.90
N ASN A 60 2.09 -1.48 1.95
CA ASN A 60 1.53 -2.78 2.35
C ASN A 60 0.10 -2.66 2.88
N ASP A 61 -0.21 -1.62 3.68
CA ASP A 61 -1.57 -1.34 4.15
C ASP A 61 -2.53 -1.21 2.94
N VAL A 62 -2.15 -0.46 1.90
CA VAL A 62 -2.96 -0.28 0.68
C VAL A 62 -3.15 -1.60 -0.07
N LYS A 63 -2.12 -2.44 -0.18
CA LYS A 63 -2.27 -3.77 -0.82
C LYS A 63 -3.31 -4.63 -0.10
N ILE A 64 -3.31 -4.60 1.24
CA ILE A 64 -4.29 -5.34 2.04
C ILE A 64 -5.70 -4.77 1.81
N LEU A 65 -5.85 -3.44 1.79
CA LEU A 65 -7.13 -2.79 1.51
C LEU A 65 -7.65 -3.12 0.11
N LEU A 66 -6.77 -3.16 -0.90
CA LEU A 66 -7.16 -3.53 -2.26
C LEU A 66 -7.70 -4.98 -2.32
N LEU A 67 -7.04 -5.92 -1.63
CA LEU A 67 -7.51 -7.31 -1.55
C LEU A 67 -8.88 -7.40 -0.84
N LYS A 68 -9.10 -6.60 0.20
CA LYS A 68 -10.41 -6.52 0.87
C LYS A 68 -11.47 -5.96 -0.06
N LEU A 69 -11.16 -4.88 -0.77
CA LEU A 69 -12.07 -4.24 -1.71
C LEU A 69 -12.47 -5.19 -2.85
N GLN A 70 -11.51 -5.96 -3.37
CA GLN A 70 -11.76 -7.06 -4.32
C GLN A 70 -12.68 -8.12 -3.71
N SER A 71 -12.40 -8.58 -2.49
CA SER A 71 -13.23 -9.58 -1.81
C SER A 71 -14.66 -9.07 -1.57
N ALA A 72 -14.82 -7.83 -1.12
CA ALA A 72 -16.11 -7.19 -0.93
C ALA A 72 -16.88 -7.08 -2.25
N HIS A 73 -16.21 -6.69 -3.32
CA HIS A 73 -16.80 -6.65 -4.66
C HIS A 73 -17.24 -8.03 -5.16
N GLU A 74 -16.42 -9.06 -5.00
CA GLU A 74 -16.82 -10.44 -5.35
C GLU A 74 -18.08 -10.87 -4.58
N LYS A 75 -18.22 -10.48 -3.30
CA LYS A 75 -19.46 -10.73 -2.54
C LYS A 75 -20.66 -10.03 -3.18
N THR A 76 -20.52 -8.77 -3.65
CA THR A 76 -21.63 -8.04 -4.30
C THR A 76 -22.20 -8.75 -5.53
N LYS A 77 -21.39 -9.53 -6.25
CA LYS A 77 -21.85 -10.32 -7.42
C LYS A 77 -22.94 -11.31 -7.06
N GLY A 78 -22.74 -12.03 -5.95
CA GLY A 78 -23.65 -13.07 -5.45
C GLY A 78 -24.82 -12.54 -4.61
N THR A 79 -24.75 -11.27 -4.20
CA THR A 79 -25.78 -10.65 -3.35
C THR A 79 -26.84 -9.95 -4.21
N HIS A 80 -28.11 -10.26 -3.95
CA HIS A 80 -29.26 -9.70 -4.67
C HIS A 80 -30.23 -8.92 -3.76
N LYS A 81 -30.02 -8.94 -2.45
CA LYS A 81 -30.82 -8.14 -1.51
C LYS A 81 -30.21 -6.76 -1.36
N ALA A 82 -31.03 -5.72 -1.50
CA ALA A 82 -30.57 -4.34 -1.44
C ALA A 82 -29.95 -3.99 -0.08
N SER A 83 -30.49 -4.50 1.02
CA SER A 83 -29.94 -4.26 2.38
C SER A 83 -28.53 -4.82 2.55
N GLU A 84 -28.28 -6.02 2.05
CA GLU A 84 -26.97 -6.67 2.13
C GLU A 84 -25.95 -5.97 1.21
N LEU A 85 -26.37 -5.54 0.01
CA LEU A 85 -25.54 -4.73 -0.88
C LEU A 85 -25.13 -3.40 -0.25
N LYS A 86 -26.06 -2.74 0.44
CA LYS A 86 -25.80 -1.49 1.15
C LYS A 86 -24.77 -1.65 2.27
N GLU A 87 -24.80 -2.76 3.01
CA GLU A 87 -23.80 -3.07 4.05
C GLU A 87 -22.41 -3.31 3.44
N ILE A 88 -22.33 -4.10 2.36
CA ILE A 88 -21.06 -4.35 1.65
C ILE A 88 -20.52 -3.04 1.08
N ARG A 89 -21.38 -2.20 0.51
CA ARG A 89 -20.98 -0.87 0.01
C ARG A 89 -20.39 -0.01 1.12
N ALA A 90 -21.02 0.04 2.30
CA ALA A 90 -20.47 0.80 3.42
C ALA A 90 -19.09 0.30 3.88
N GLU A 91 -18.84 -1.02 3.83
CA GLU A 91 -17.51 -1.61 4.06
C GLU A 91 -16.51 -1.12 2.99
N MET A 92 -16.89 -1.20 1.71
CA MET A 92 -16.07 -0.75 0.58
C MET A 92 -15.72 0.74 0.68
N ASP A 93 -16.70 1.59 1.02
CA ASP A 93 -16.50 3.03 1.18
C ASP A 93 -15.46 3.33 2.26
N GLY A 94 -15.51 2.62 3.40
CA GLY A 94 -14.52 2.75 4.47
C GLY A 94 -13.11 2.28 4.07
N ASP A 95 -13.02 1.20 3.31
CA ASP A 95 -11.75 0.71 2.77
C ASP A 95 -11.15 1.69 1.75
N ILE A 96 -11.97 2.25 0.86
CA ILE A 96 -11.54 3.23 -0.14
C ILE A 96 -11.10 4.55 0.53
N GLU A 97 -11.83 5.04 1.53
CA GLU A 97 -11.42 6.20 2.31
C GLU A 97 -10.04 5.97 2.98
N SER A 98 -9.79 4.75 3.46
CA SER A 98 -8.50 4.34 4.03
C SER A 98 -7.39 4.33 2.97
N VAL A 99 -7.68 3.87 1.74
CA VAL A 99 -6.75 3.94 0.59
C VAL A 99 -6.41 5.39 0.28
N THR A 100 -7.40 6.27 0.18
CA THR A 100 -7.20 7.71 -0.08
C THR A 100 -6.30 8.35 0.97
N LYS A 101 -6.58 8.13 2.27
CA LYS A 101 -5.75 8.65 3.37
C LYS A 101 -4.31 8.14 3.29
N ALA A 102 -4.13 6.86 2.96
CA ALA A 102 -2.80 6.28 2.80
C ALA A 102 -2.06 6.87 1.59
N ALA A 103 -2.75 7.08 0.47
CA ALA A 103 -2.19 7.72 -0.73
C ALA A 103 -1.74 9.16 -0.45
N GLN A 104 -2.57 9.96 0.23
CA GLN A 104 -2.22 11.31 0.67
C GLN A 104 -0.99 11.28 1.59
N PHE A 105 -0.97 10.42 2.59
CA PHE A 105 0.17 10.28 3.50
C PHE A 105 1.46 9.93 2.76
N MET A 106 1.40 8.96 1.83
CA MET A 106 2.57 8.59 1.01
C MET A 106 3.03 9.77 0.15
N LYS A 107 2.12 10.53 -0.46
CA LYS A 107 2.46 11.77 -1.19
C LYS A 107 3.23 12.75 -0.32
N PHE A 108 2.71 13.07 0.87
CA PHE A 108 3.37 14.00 1.80
C PHE A 108 4.76 13.50 2.20
N LYS A 109 4.88 12.22 2.54
CA LYS A 109 6.18 11.62 2.92
C LYS A 109 7.17 11.54 1.78
N LEU A 110 6.72 11.25 0.57
CA LEU A 110 7.58 11.26 -0.62
C LEU A 110 8.09 12.67 -0.93
N ALA A 111 7.26 13.71 -0.76
CA ALA A 111 7.68 15.10 -0.90
C ALA A 111 8.71 15.49 0.18
N GLU A 112 8.51 15.05 1.42
CA GLU A 112 9.47 15.26 2.52
C GLU A 112 10.81 14.58 2.22
N LEU A 113 10.79 13.33 1.75
CA LEU A 113 11.98 12.59 1.32
C LEU A 113 12.70 13.29 0.16
N SER A 114 11.96 13.78 -0.84
CA SER A 114 12.51 14.59 -1.94
C SER A 114 13.29 15.79 -1.41
N LYS A 115 12.68 16.57 -0.50
CA LYS A 115 13.29 17.76 0.09
C LYS A 115 14.50 17.40 0.94
N SER A 116 14.41 16.31 1.71
CA SER A 116 15.52 15.81 2.52
C SER A 116 16.70 15.37 1.66
N ASN A 117 16.47 14.72 0.51
CA ASN A 117 17.54 14.35 -0.42
C ASN A 117 18.24 15.58 -0.99
N LEU A 118 17.49 16.62 -1.39
CA LEU A 118 18.09 17.88 -1.86
C LEU A 118 18.92 18.58 -0.78
N ALA A 119 18.44 18.60 0.47
CA ALA A 119 19.18 19.18 1.60
C ALA A 119 20.45 18.37 1.90
N ASN A 120 20.40 17.05 1.78
CA ASN A 120 21.54 16.17 2.02
C ASN A 120 22.71 16.43 1.05
N ARG A 121 22.43 16.97 -0.16
CA ARG A 121 23.47 17.37 -1.13
C ARG A 121 24.34 18.53 -0.67
N GLN A 122 23.90 19.30 0.34
CA GLN A 122 24.69 20.37 0.94
C GLN A 122 25.66 19.86 2.01
N VAL A 123 25.58 18.58 2.38
CA VAL A 123 26.50 17.94 3.33
C VAL A 123 27.71 17.42 2.56
N LYS A 124 28.90 17.69 3.09
CA LYS A 124 30.17 17.23 2.52
C LYS A 124 30.21 15.70 2.43
N GLY A 125 30.59 15.16 1.27
CA GLY A 125 30.59 13.72 1.01
C GLY A 125 29.22 13.13 0.64
N CYS A 126 28.19 13.97 0.55
CA CYS A 126 26.82 13.61 0.16
C CYS A 126 26.34 14.41 -1.07
N GLU A 127 27.27 15.03 -1.80
CA GLU A 127 26.99 15.85 -2.97
C GLU A 127 26.26 15.05 -4.06
N GLU A 128 25.70 15.77 -5.03
CA GLU A 128 25.00 15.15 -6.15
C GLU A 128 25.87 14.10 -6.87
N GLY A 129 25.29 12.92 -7.11
CA GLY A 129 25.98 11.84 -7.81
C GLY A 129 26.94 11.01 -6.93
N THR A 130 27.10 11.34 -5.64
CA THR A 130 27.77 10.45 -4.66
C THR A 130 26.99 9.15 -4.47
N THR A 131 27.64 8.12 -3.94
CA THR A 131 27.00 6.83 -3.63
C THR A 131 25.80 7.02 -2.69
N THR A 132 25.92 7.89 -1.69
CA THR A 132 24.84 8.20 -0.74
C THR A 132 23.67 8.89 -1.43
N ASP A 133 23.92 9.91 -2.27
CA ASP A 133 22.88 10.59 -3.04
C ASP A 133 22.15 9.63 -3.97
N ARG A 134 22.89 8.83 -4.76
CA ARG A 134 22.31 7.81 -5.66
C ARG A 134 21.46 6.80 -4.90
N GLN A 135 21.93 6.32 -3.75
CA GLN A 135 21.19 5.35 -2.94
C GLN A 135 19.87 5.95 -2.42
N ARG A 136 19.92 7.17 -1.88
CA ARG A 136 18.72 7.86 -1.38
C ARG A 136 17.72 8.13 -2.50
N MET A 137 18.20 8.61 -3.65
CA MET A 137 17.37 8.86 -4.83
C MET A 137 16.73 7.58 -5.37
N ALA A 138 17.50 6.50 -5.53
CA ALA A 138 16.98 5.21 -5.98
C ALA A 138 15.88 4.67 -5.05
N LEU A 139 16.06 4.79 -3.74
CA LEU A 139 15.07 4.34 -2.77
C LEU A 139 13.80 5.18 -2.78
N THR A 140 13.92 6.51 -2.82
CA THR A 140 12.75 7.38 -2.94
C THR A 140 12.01 7.12 -4.25
N ASN A 141 12.72 7.00 -5.38
CA ASN A 141 12.14 6.66 -6.68
C ASN A 141 11.42 5.31 -6.66
N SER A 142 11.97 4.31 -5.97
CA SER A 142 11.33 2.99 -5.86
C SER A 142 9.98 3.06 -5.15
N GLN A 143 9.85 3.90 -4.12
CA GLN A 143 8.57 4.07 -3.40
C GLN A 143 7.55 4.82 -4.26
N ARG A 144 7.99 5.81 -5.06
CA ARG A 144 7.13 6.48 -6.05
C ARG A 144 6.61 5.47 -7.10
N LYS A 145 7.49 4.59 -7.59
CA LYS A 145 7.10 3.53 -8.53
C LYS A 145 6.08 2.57 -7.92
N LYS A 146 6.29 2.12 -6.68
CA LYS A 146 5.30 1.27 -5.98
C LYS A 146 3.95 1.95 -5.82
N LEU A 147 3.93 3.25 -5.54
CA LEU A 147 2.68 4.01 -5.46
C LEU A 147 1.96 4.10 -6.81
N LYS A 148 2.73 4.24 -7.91
CA LYS A 148 2.18 4.13 -9.28
C LYS A 148 1.55 2.76 -9.53
N GLU A 149 2.27 1.69 -9.20
CA GLU A 149 1.78 0.32 -9.36
C GLU A 149 0.45 0.10 -8.59
N LEU A 150 0.34 0.62 -7.36
CA LEU A 150 -0.91 0.58 -6.59
C LEU A 150 -2.06 1.35 -7.24
N MET A 151 -1.77 2.49 -7.86
CA MET A 151 -2.77 3.26 -8.60
C MET A 151 -3.26 2.50 -9.83
N ASP A 152 -2.35 1.88 -10.58
CA ASP A 152 -2.67 1.04 -11.73
C ASP A 152 -3.55 -0.16 -11.31
N GLU A 153 -3.22 -0.80 -10.18
CA GLU A 153 -4.04 -1.88 -9.59
C GLU A 153 -5.44 -1.39 -9.18
N PHE A 154 -5.56 -0.20 -8.58
CA PHE A 154 -6.85 0.40 -8.22
C PHE A 154 -7.68 0.77 -9.46
N GLN A 155 -7.04 1.29 -10.51
CA GLN A 155 -7.68 1.59 -11.79
C GLN A 155 -8.23 0.33 -12.46
N ALA A 156 -7.46 -0.77 -12.42
CA ALA A 156 -7.91 -2.06 -12.93
C ALA A 156 -9.15 -2.56 -12.18
N LEU A 157 -9.17 -2.45 -10.85
CA LEU A 157 -10.32 -2.83 -10.04
C LEU A 157 -11.58 -1.99 -10.38
N ARG A 158 -11.43 -0.67 -10.52
CA ARG A 158 -12.52 0.21 -10.97
C ARG A 158 -13.08 -0.22 -12.32
N ALA A 159 -12.22 -0.53 -13.28
CA ALA A 159 -12.65 -0.97 -14.61
C ALA A 159 -13.46 -2.27 -14.53
N THR A 160 -12.98 -3.25 -13.76
CA THR A 160 -13.71 -4.51 -13.50
C THR A 160 -15.09 -4.25 -12.90
N MET A 161 -15.17 -3.41 -11.86
CA MET A 161 -16.44 -3.06 -11.22
C MET A 161 -17.43 -2.41 -12.18
N MET A 162 -16.92 -1.55 -13.06
CA MET A 162 -17.73 -0.84 -14.05
C MET A 162 -18.27 -1.79 -15.12
N ASP A 163 -17.43 -2.67 -15.65
CA ASP A 163 -17.81 -3.66 -16.66
C ASP A 163 -18.90 -4.62 -16.12
N GLU A 164 -18.75 -5.07 -14.88
CA GLU A 164 -19.71 -5.96 -14.23
C GLU A 164 -21.03 -5.27 -13.88
N TYR A 165 -20.98 -4.00 -13.52
CA TYR A 165 -22.19 -3.20 -13.33
C TYR A 165 -22.95 -3.04 -14.65
N LYS A 166 -22.24 -2.76 -15.75
CA LYS A 166 -22.82 -2.72 -17.10
C LYS A 166 -23.49 -4.05 -17.48
N GLU A 167 -22.82 -5.17 -17.23
CA GLU A 167 -23.39 -6.50 -17.46
C GLU A 167 -24.64 -6.75 -16.60
N THR A 168 -24.58 -6.39 -15.32
CA THR A 168 -25.69 -6.54 -14.38
C THR A 168 -26.93 -5.79 -14.86
N ILE A 169 -26.79 -4.50 -15.17
CA ILE A 169 -27.93 -3.68 -15.63
C ILE A 169 -28.51 -4.27 -16.90
N THR A 170 -27.67 -4.62 -17.87
CA THR A 170 -28.10 -5.16 -19.17
C THR A 170 -28.92 -6.44 -18.97
N ARG A 171 -28.44 -7.35 -18.11
CA ARG A 171 -29.15 -8.59 -17.77
C ARG A 171 -30.46 -8.32 -17.06
N ARG A 172 -30.47 -7.42 -16.08
CA ARG A 172 -31.70 -7.05 -15.36
C ARG A 172 -32.71 -6.42 -16.31
N TYR A 173 -32.26 -5.59 -17.25
CA TYR A 173 -33.10 -4.91 -18.24
C TYR A 173 -33.82 -5.91 -19.10
N TYR A 174 -33.07 -6.89 -19.62
CA TYR A 174 -33.65 -7.97 -20.40
C TYR A 174 -34.68 -8.79 -19.60
N ASN A 175 -34.34 -9.16 -18.37
CA ASN A 175 -35.24 -9.97 -17.52
C ASN A 175 -36.56 -9.27 -17.21
N VAL A 176 -36.56 -7.94 -17.16
CA VAL A 176 -37.73 -7.14 -16.77
C VAL A 176 -38.52 -6.65 -17.99
N THR A 177 -37.87 -6.35 -19.10
CA THR A 177 -38.53 -5.78 -20.30
C THR A 177 -38.73 -6.79 -21.44
N GLY A 178 -38.03 -7.92 -21.39
CA GLY A 178 -37.96 -8.91 -22.48
C GLY A 178 -37.19 -8.43 -23.72
N LYS A 179 -36.55 -7.25 -23.67
CA LYS A 179 -35.82 -6.65 -24.78
C LYS A 179 -34.36 -6.45 -24.41
N GLN A 180 -33.49 -6.56 -25.40
CA GLN A 180 -32.09 -6.20 -25.22
C GLN A 180 -31.98 -4.67 -25.14
N ALA A 181 -31.28 -4.15 -24.14
CA ALA A 181 -30.96 -2.73 -24.08
C ALA A 181 -30.00 -2.39 -25.22
N ASP A 182 -30.26 -1.27 -25.91
CA ASP A 182 -29.26 -0.69 -26.78
C ASP A 182 -28.17 0.02 -25.94
N GLU A 183 -27.08 0.40 -26.62
CA GLU A 183 -25.94 1.04 -25.95
C GLU A 183 -26.34 2.38 -25.32
N GLU A 184 -27.16 3.18 -26.00
CA GLU A 184 -27.62 4.48 -25.50
C GLU A 184 -28.46 4.34 -24.22
N THR A 185 -29.39 3.38 -24.17
CA THR A 185 -30.17 3.12 -22.95
C THR A 185 -29.27 2.66 -21.82
N THR A 186 -28.26 1.83 -22.12
CA THR A 186 -27.31 1.31 -21.13
C THR A 186 -26.45 2.41 -20.54
N GLU A 187 -25.86 3.26 -21.39
CA GLU A 187 -25.08 4.42 -20.98
C GLU A 187 -25.92 5.44 -20.19
N ASN A 188 -27.17 5.68 -20.61
CA ASN A 188 -28.08 6.55 -19.87
C ASN A 188 -28.38 6.01 -18.46
N MET A 189 -28.70 4.71 -18.33
CA MET A 189 -28.93 4.08 -17.02
C MET A 189 -27.69 4.14 -16.12
N ILE A 190 -26.50 3.97 -16.69
CA ILE A 190 -25.22 4.10 -15.97
C ILE A 190 -25.01 5.54 -15.49
N ARG A 191 -25.32 6.53 -16.32
CA ARG A 191 -25.04 7.95 -16.05
C ARG A 191 -26.03 8.56 -15.05
N THR A 192 -27.31 8.29 -15.22
CA THR A 192 -28.37 8.94 -14.43
C THR A 192 -28.78 8.11 -13.22
N GLY A 193 -28.54 6.79 -13.26
CA GLY A 193 -29.12 5.86 -12.29
C GLY A 193 -30.65 5.74 -12.40
N GLU A 194 -31.27 6.38 -13.40
CA GLU A 194 -32.72 6.43 -13.52
C GLU A 194 -33.27 5.09 -13.99
N SER A 195 -33.67 4.32 -12.98
CA SER A 195 -34.39 3.06 -13.08
C SER A 195 -35.86 3.25 -13.51
N GLU A 196 -36.31 4.50 -13.71
CA GLU A 196 -37.72 4.82 -14.01
C GLU A 196 -38.21 4.22 -15.33
N THR A 197 -37.33 4.11 -16.33
CA THR A 197 -37.64 3.43 -17.60
C THR A 197 -37.97 1.95 -17.37
N PHE A 198 -37.25 1.29 -16.47
CA PHE A 198 -37.51 -0.06 -15.99
C PHE A 198 -38.87 -0.18 -15.32
N LEU A 199 -39.17 0.76 -14.41
CA LEU A 199 -40.41 0.81 -13.63
C LEU A 199 -41.63 0.96 -14.53
N GLN A 200 -41.60 1.91 -15.46
CA GLN A 200 -42.73 2.20 -16.35
C GLN A 200 -43.02 1.04 -17.32
N GLN A 201 -41.98 0.39 -17.86
CA GLN A 201 -42.13 -0.71 -18.81
C GLN A 201 -42.60 -2.00 -18.12
N ALA A 202 -42.14 -2.24 -16.89
CA ALA A 202 -42.39 -3.46 -16.13
C ALA A 202 -43.69 -3.47 -15.34
N ILE A 203 -44.20 -2.30 -14.90
CA ILE A 203 -45.55 -2.17 -14.31
C ILE A 203 -46.62 -2.73 -15.26
N ARG A 204 -46.35 -2.74 -16.58
CA ARG A 204 -47.25 -3.34 -17.59
C ARG A 204 -47.18 -4.86 -17.67
N GLN A 205 -46.15 -5.53 -17.15
CA GLN A 205 -45.87 -6.96 -17.40
C GLN A 205 -45.63 -7.83 -16.16
N GLN A 206 -45.16 -7.27 -15.03
CA GLN A 206 -44.79 -8.04 -13.83
C GLN A 206 -45.35 -7.42 -12.54
N GLY A 207 -45.65 -8.27 -11.55
CA GLY A 207 -46.18 -7.85 -10.25
C GLY A 207 -45.25 -6.88 -9.51
N ARG A 208 -45.84 -5.89 -8.81
CA ARG A 208 -45.12 -4.76 -8.19
C ARG A 208 -44.01 -5.13 -7.18
N GLY A 209 -44.11 -6.25 -6.46
CA GLY A 209 -43.22 -6.57 -5.33
C GLY A 209 -41.78 -6.96 -5.72
N GLN A 210 -41.60 -7.95 -6.61
CA GLN A 210 -40.26 -8.40 -7.04
C GLN A 210 -39.51 -7.35 -7.86
N LEU A 211 -40.25 -6.49 -8.56
CA LEU A 211 -39.70 -5.41 -9.35
C LEU A 211 -39.06 -4.31 -8.47
N ILE A 212 -39.73 -3.92 -7.38
CA ILE A 212 -39.20 -2.90 -6.45
C ILE A 212 -37.87 -3.36 -5.85
N GLU A 213 -37.74 -4.63 -5.49
CA GLU A 213 -36.48 -5.15 -4.94
C GLU A 213 -35.37 -5.17 -6.00
N THR A 214 -35.69 -5.55 -7.24
CA THR A 214 -34.74 -5.51 -8.35
C THR A 214 -34.23 -4.10 -8.63
N ILE A 215 -35.10 -3.10 -8.54
CA ILE A 215 -34.74 -1.69 -8.73
C ILE A 215 -33.83 -1.21 -7.61
N ARG A 216 -34.16 -1.55 -6.35
CA ARG A 216 -33.30 -1.23 -5.21
C ARG A 216 -31.93 -1.90 -5.33
N GLU A 217 -31.88 -3.15 -5.77
CA GLU A 217 -30.64 -3.87 -6.07
C GLU A 217 -29.78 -3.10 -7.09
N VAL A 218 -30.38 -2.69 -8.21
CA VAL A 218 -29.69 -1.93 -9.26
C VAL A 218 -29.24 -0.56 -8.76
N GLN A 219 -30.07 0.14 -7.97
CA GLN A 219 -29.73 1.44 -7.39
C GLN A 219 -28.54 1.34 -6.43
N GLU A 220 -28.51 0.35 -5.54
CA GLU A 220 -27.39 0.18 -4.60
C GLU A 220 -26.08 -0.12 -5.35
N ARG A 221 -26.14 -0.89 -6.46
CA ARG A 221 -24.98 -1.13 -7.32
C ARG A 221 -24.53 0.14 -8.07
N HIS A 222 -25.48 0.90 -8.62
CA HIS A 222 -25.22 2.20 -9.25
C HIS A 222 -24.46 3.12 -8.31
N ASP A 223 -25.00 3.29 -7.11
CA ASP A 223 -24.45 4.23 -6.15
C ASP A 223 -23.08 3.76 -5.62
N GLY A 224 -22.87 2.44 -5.50
CA GLY A 224 -21.55 1.88 -5.20
C GLY A 224 -20.51 2.21 -6.27
N VAL A 225 -20.82 1.99 -7.55
CA VAL A 225 -19.92 2.34 -8.67
C VAL A 225 -19.65 3.84 -8.72
N LYS A 226 -20.67 4.67 -8.53
CA LYS A 226 -20.54 6.13 -8.51
C LYS A 226 -19.59 6.61 -7.40
N GLU A 227 -19.66 5.98 -6.23
CA GLU A 227 -18.77 6.30 -5.10
C GLU A 227 -17.32 5.92 -5.41
N ILE A 228 -17.10 4.73 -5.99
CA ILE A 228 -15.79 4.29 -6.47
C ILE A 228 -15.22 5.28 -7.50
N GLU A 229 -16.03 5.75 -8.46
CA GLU A 229 -15.60 6.75 -9.44
C GLU A 229 -15.20 8.08 -8.78
N ARG A 230 -15.95 8.54 -7.78
CA ARG A 230 -15.62 9.75 -7.01
C ARG A 230 -14.25 9.61 -6.33
N HIS A 231 -14.03 8.49 -5.66
CA HIS A 231 -12.76 8.21 -4.98
C HIS A 231 -11.59 8.00 -5.95
N PHE A 232 -11.84 7.37 -7.09
CA PHE A 232 -10.85 7.22 -8.15
C PHE A 232 -10.34 8.58 -8.62
N MET A 233 -11.24 9.54 -8.85
CA MET A 233 -10.85 10.91 -9.23
C MET A 233 -9.97 11.57 -8.16
N GLU A 234 -10.26 11.34 -6.88
CA GLU A 234 -9.46 11.86 -5.78
C GLU A 234 -8.05 11.24 -5.74
N ILE A 235 -7.94 9.92 -5.85
CA ILE A 235 -6.65 9.21 -5.87
C ILE A 235 -5.86 9.57 -7.14
N HIS A 236 -6.53 9.72 -8.28
CA HIS A 236 -5.92 10.17 -9.53
C HIS A 236 -5.26 11.55 -9.38
N ASN A 237 -5.95 12.51 -8.74
CA ASN A 237 -5.37 13.83 -8.48
C ASN A 237 -4.11 13.74 -7.60
N ILE A 238 -4.15 12.91 -6.55
CA ILE A 238 -2.98 12.65 -5.70
C ILE A 238 -1.81 12.10 -6.52
N PHE A 239 -2.08 11.19 -7.45
CA PHE A 239 -1.08 10.56 -8.30
C PHE A 239 -0.48 11.54 -9.33
N THR A 240 -1.31 12.37 -9.96
CA THR A 240 -0.86 13.44 -10.87
C THR A 240 0.10 14.39 -10.15
N ASP A 241 -0.21 14.77 -8.91
CA ASP A 241 0.68 15.61 -8.10
C ASP A 241 2.02 14.94 -7.81
N ILE A 242 2.05 13.61 -7.67
CA ILE A 242 3.29 12.86 -7.45
C ILE A 242 4.11 12.75 -8.73
N SER A 243 3.47 12.65 -9.89
CA SER A 243 4.16 12.64 -11.18
C SER A 243 4.92 13.95 -11.41
N VAL A 244 4.35 15.08 -11.00
CA VAL A 244 5.04 16.39 -11.01
C VAL A 244 6.26 16.41 -10.07
N LEU A 245 6.19 15.71 -8.91
CA LEU A 245 7.36 15.56 -8.02
C LEU A 245 8.49 14.70 -8.61
N VAL A 246 8.19 13.85 -9.62
CA VAL A 246 9.16 12.96 -10.28
C VAL A 246 9.92 13.69 -11.40
N ASP A 247 9.24 14.50 -12.21
CA ASP A 247 9.84 15.17 -13.37
C ASP A 247 10.91 16.20 -12.97
N ALA A 248 10.82 16.75 -11.77
CA ALA A 248 11.81 17.69 -11.24
C ALA A 248 13.18 17.07 -10.90
N GLN A 249 13.33 15.73 -10.90
CA GLN A 249 14.51 15.06 -10.32
C GLN A 249 15.47 14.34 -11.28
N GLY A 250 15.19 14.24 -12.59
CA GLY A 250 16.16 13.76 -13.58
C GLY A 250 16.59 12.28 -13.44
N GLN A 251 16.89 11.63 -14.56
CA GLN A 251 17.09 10.17 -14.65
C GLN A 251 18.39 9.66 -14.00
N MET A 252 18.22 8.79 -13.00
CA MET A 252 19.07 7.60 -12.82
C MET A 252 18.18 6.45 -12.35
N VAL A 253 17.55 5.76 -13.30
CA VAL A 253 16.48 4.75 -13.06
C VAL A 253 17.01 3.30 -13.15
N ASN A 254 18.29 3.07 -13.45
CA ASN A 254 18.76 1.73 -13.86
C ASN A 254 19.53 0.92 -12.80
N GLU A 255 19.63 1.38 -11.55
CA GLU A 255 20.26 0.60 -10.43
C GLU A 255 19.26 0.31 -9.28
N ILE A 256 17.98 0.15 -9.63
CA ILE A 256 16.89 0.12 -8.65
C ILE A 256 16.84 -1.19 -7.85
N GLN A 257 17.12 -2.35 -8.45
CA GLN A 257 16.79 -3.63 -7.80
C GLN A 257 17.73 -4.01 -6.65
N ASP A 258 19.04 -3.82 -6.81
CA ASP A 258 20.03 -4.29 -5.83
C ASP A 258 20.14 -3.38 -4.59
N ASN A 259 19.95 -2.07 -4.77
CA ASN A 259 19.97 -1.11 -3.67
C ASN A 259 18.69 -1.19 -2.82
N ILE A 260 17.55 -1.57 -3.40
CA ILE A 260 16.30 -1.80 -2.65
C ILE A 260 16.44 -2.96 -1.67
N ASN A 261 16.96 -4.11 -2.12
CA ASN A 261 17.08 -5.31 -1.26
C ASN A 261 17.94 -5.06 -0.01
N ARG A 262 19.00 -4.26 -0.15
CA ARG A 262 19.86 -3.89 0.97
C ARG A 262 19.16 -2.95 1.95
N ALA A 263 18.49 -1.92 1.45
CA ALA A 263 17.78 -0.95 2.30
C ALA A 263 16.56 -1.55 3.02
N THR A 264 15.79 -2.40 2.34
CA THR A 264 14.65 -3.11 2.97
C THR A 264 15.10 -4.06 4.07
N SER A 265 16.26 -4.72 3.91
CA SER A 265 16.82 -5.54 4.98
C SER A 265 17.26 -4.70 6.19
N PHE A 266 17.78 -3.49 5.97
CA PHE A 266 18.16 -2.56 7.03
C PHE A 266 16.96 -2.00 7.80
N THR A 267 15.86 -1.66 7.10
CA THR A 267 14.63 -1.18 7.75
C THR A 267 13.89 -2.29 8.50
N HIS A 268 13.81 -3.49 7.92
CA HIS A 268 13.16 -4.63 8.57
C HIS A 268 13.92 -5.05 9.83
N ARG A 269 15.26 -5.19 9.75
CA ARG A 269 16.09 -5.53 10.91
C ARG A 269 16.13 -4.39 11.93
N GLY A 270 16.15 -3.12 11.48
CA GLY A 270 16.12 -1.95 12.36
C GLY A 270 14.79 -1.81 13.13
N ALA A 271 13.65 -2.02 12.47
CA ALA A 271 12.33 -2.02 13.11
C ALA A 271 12.18 -3.16 14.12
N ASP A 272 12.63 -4.37 13.78
CA ASP A 272 12.63 -5.52 14.68
C ASP A 272 13.57 -5.31 15.87
N GLN A 273 14.75 -4.73 15.66
CA GLN A 273 15.69 -4.41 16.73
C GLN A 273 15.15 -3.31 17.64
N LEU A 274 14.48 -2.27 17.12
CA LEU A 274 13.84 -1.23 17.93
C LEU A 274 12.63 -1.77 18.71
N ALA A 275 11.79 -2.61 18.11
CA ALA A 275 10.68 -3.27 18.79
C ALA A 275 11.18 -4.22 19.89
N THR A 276 12.24 -4.98 19.61
CA THR A 276 12.88 -5.88 20.58
C THR A 276 13.59 -5.10 21.68
N ALA A 277 14.28 -3.99 21.37
CA ALA A 277 14.92 -3.11 22.34
C ALA A 277 13.89 -2.42 23.25
N ARG A 278 12.76 -1.94 22.71
CA ARG A 278 11.65 -1.37 23.47
C ARG A 278 11.02 -2.41 24.41
N ARG A 279 10.77 -3.63 23.92
CA ARG A 279 10.30 -4.76 24.74
C ARG A 279 11.31 -5.12 25.84
N ARG A 280 12.61 -5.13 25.54
CA ARG A 280 13.69 -5.37 26.52
C ARG A 280 13.82 -4.24 27.56
N GLN A 281 13.68 -2.98 27.16
CA GLN A 281 13.71 -1.83 28.08
C GLN A 281 12.51 -1.84 29.04
N ILE A 282 11.30 -2.11 28.55
CA ILE A 282 10.10 -2.22 29.40
C ILE A 282 10.27 -3.38 30.40
N ARG A 283 10.84 -4.51 29.95
CA ARG A 283 11.07 -5.68 30.81
C ARG A 283 12.17 -5.43 31.85
N LYS A 284 13.28 -4.75 31.49
CA LYS A 284 14.34 -4.35 32.43
C LYS A 284 13.80 -3.40 33.51
N ARG A 285 13.02 -2.37 33.16
CA ARG A 285 12.46 -1.42 34.14
C ARG A 285 11.61 -2.12 35.22
N LYS A 286 10.81 -3.12 34.85
CA LYS A 286 10.03 -3.94 35.80
C LYS A 286 10.94 -4.74 36.74
N TRP A 287 11.97 -5.39 36.21
CA TRP A 287 12.91 -6.21 37.00
C TRP A 287 13.83 -5.37 37.89
N THR A 288 14.28 -4.21 37.44
CA THR A 288 15.06 -3.26 38.26
C THR A 288 14.25 -2.78 39.46
N CYS A 289 12.96 -2.48 39.28
CA CYS A 289 12.08 -2.06 40.38
C CYS A 289 11.87 -3.18 41.42
N VAL A 290 11.67 -4.44 40.96
CA VAL A 290 11.56 -5.61 41.83
C VAL A 290 12.86 -5.87 42.60
N SER A 291 14.01 -5.74 41.95
CA SER A 291 15.31 -5.93 42.59
C SER A 291 15.60 -4.89 43.67
N ILE A 292 15.21 -3.62 43.44
CA ILE A 292 15.37 -2.55 44.44
C ILE A 292 14.46 -2.81 45.65
N LEU A 293 13.21 -3.23 45.41
CA LEU A 293 12.25 -3.49 46.49
C LEU A 293 12.68 -4.66 47.38
N LEU A 294 13.23 -5.74 46.81
CA LEU A 294 13.81 -6.85 47.57
C LEU A 294 15.00 -6.42 48.44
N LEU A 295 15.85 -5.53 47.93
CA LEU A 295 17.01 -5.02 48.65
C LEU A 295 16.58 -4.18 49.87
N ILE A 296 15.54 -3.34 49.71
CA ILE A 296 14.97 -2.56 50.80
C ILE A 296 14.37 -3.46 51.90
N VAL A 297 13.62 -4.49 51.51
CA VAL A 297 13.05 -5.45 52.47
C VAL A 297 14.15 -6.18 53.24
N LEU A 298 15.21 -6.59 52.57
CA LEU A 298 16.35 -7.27 53.22
C LEU A 298 17.05 -6.37 54.24
N ILE A 299 17.24 -5.09 53.92
CA ILE A 299 17.81 -4.11 54.85
C ILE A 299 16.90 -3.92 56.07
N LEU A 300 15.58 -3.82 55.88
CA LEU A 300 14.62 -3.68 56.99
C LEU A 300 14.65 -4.89 57.93
N VAL A 301 14.70 -6.12 57.39
CA VAL A 301 14.80 -7.35 58.19
C VAL A 301 16.07 -7.36 59.03
N LEU A 302 17.21 -6.96 58.44
CA LEU A 302 18.48 -6.87 59.18
C LEU A 302 18.42 -5.83 60.32
N ILE A 303 17.81 -4.66 60.08
CA ILE A 303 17.64 -3.63 61.12
C ILE A 303 16.77 -4.15 62.26
N ILE A 304 15.66 -4.83 61.95
CA ILE A 304 14.76 -5.41 62.95
C ILE A 304 15.46 -6.51 63.75
N ALA A 305 16.18 -7.42 63.09
CA ALA A 305 16.93 -8.49 63.75
C ALA A 305 18.00 -7.93 64.71
N LEU A 306 18.75 -6.91 64.28
CA LEU A 306 19.74 -6.24 65.12
C LEU A 306 19.10 -5.49 66.31
N LYS A 307 17.91 -4.92 66.12
CA LYS A 307 17.16 -4.26 67.21
C LYS A 307 16.64 -5.26 68.23
N ILE A 308 16.09 -6.39 67.78
CA ILE A 308 15.60 -7.47 68.66
C ILE A 308 16.77 -8.09 69.44
N ALA A 309 17.88 -8.40 68.77
CA ALA A 309 19.09 -8.92 69.41
C ALA A 309 19.70 -7.97 70.45
N LYS A 310 19.39 -6.67 70.38
CA LYS A 310 19.84 -5.65 71.34
C LYS A 310 18.83 -5.39 72.46
N ILE A 311 17.58 -5.84 72.32
CA ILE A 311 16.48 -5.68 73.29
C ILE A 311 16.28 -6.93 74.15
N ILE A 312 16.73 -8.10 73.69
CA ILE A 312 16.76 -9.34 74.46
C ILE A 312 18.16 -9.47 75.08
N PRO A 313 18.35 -9.14 76.38
CA PRO A 313 19.64 -9.24 77.05
C PRO A 313 20.11 -10.69 77.24
#